data_AF-A0A8J3G873-F1
#
_entry.id   AF-A0A8J3G873-F1
#
_cell.length_a   1.000
_cell.length_b   1.000
_cell.length_c   1.000
_cell.angle_alpha   90.00
_cell.angle_beta   90.00
_cell.angle_gamma   90.00
#
_symmetry.space_group_name_H-M   'P 1'
#
loop_
_entity.id
_entity.type
_entity.pdbx_description
1 polymer ?
#
loop_
_entity_poly.entity_id
_entity_poly.type
_entity_poly.pdbx_seq_one_letter_code
_entity_poly.pdbx_strand_id
1 'polypeptide(L)' 'MRGLNRVGEPKVTLIGNLGSNPEVQKFQGDANVAKFSLATTESLKDSIQESRTARKAKTLYLSA' A
#
# COMPACT_ATOMS: atom_id res chain seq x y z
N MET A 1 8.58 -16.59 17.43
CA MET A 1 7.82 -15.59 16.65
C MET A 1 6.39 -16.09 16.45
N ARG A 2 5.44 -15.65 17.28
CA ARG A 2 4.00 -15.96 17.12
C ARG A 2 3.33 -14.72 16.56
N GLY A 3 2.60 -14.85 15.45
CA GLY A 3 1.82 -13.75 14.88
C GLY A 3 1.82 -13.68 13.35
N LEU A 4 1.89 -14.80 12.65
CA LEU A 4 1.62 -14.82 11.21
C LEU A 4 0.16 -15.28 11.02
N ASN A 5 -0.73 -14.30 10.99
CA ASN A 5 -2.11 -14.36 10.49
C ASN A 5 -3.07 -15.24 11.32
N ARG A 6 -3.96 -14.58 12.08
CA ARG A 6 -5.14 -15.25 12.63
C ARG A 6 -6.10 -15.58 11.48
N VAL A 7 -6.58 -16.81 11.43
CA VAL A 7 -7.61 -17.22 10.46
C VAL A 7 -8.88 -16.43 10.77
N GLY A 8 -9.34 -15.59 9.83
CA GLY A 8 -10.61 -14.84 9.93
C GLY A 8 -10.52 -13.32 9.83
N GLU A 9 -9.33 -12.71 9.84
CA GLU A 9 -9.19 -11.25 9.72
C GLU A 9 -8.86 -10.81 8.27
N PRO A 10 -9.53 -9.78 7.72
CA PRO A 10 -9.20 -9.26 6.40
C PRO A 10 -7.81 -8.64 6.44
N LYS A 11 -6.87 -9.25 5.71
CA LYS A 11 -5.50 -8.78 5.59
C LYS A 11 -5.24 -8.24 4.19
N VAL A 12 -4.64 -7.06 4.13
CA VAL A 12 -4.13 -6.45 2.90
C VAL A 12 -2.61 -6.46 2.94
N THR A 13 -1.96 -6.88 1.85
CA THR A 13 -0.50 -6.80 1.69
C THR A 13 -0.21 -6.14 0.35
N LEU A 14 0.51 -5.01 0.39
CA LEU A 14 0.96 -4.28 -0.80
C LEU A 14 2.49 -4.20 -0.78
N ILE A 15 3.10 -4.43 -1.94
CA ILE A 15 4.54 -4.23 -2.16
C ILE A 15 4.68 -3.26 -3.32
N GLY A 16 5.47 -2.21 -3.12
CA GLY A 16 5.72 -1.20 -4.14
C GLY A 16 6.68 -0.15 -3.64
N ASN A 17 7.03 0.77 -4.53
CA ASN A 17 8.01 1.81 -4.26
C ASN A 17 7.34 3.05 -3.68
N LEU A 18 7.99 3.74 -2.76
CA LEU A 18 7.53 5.06 -2.33
C LEU A 18 7.64 6.04 -3.49
N GLY A 19 6.55 6.74 -3.79
CA GLY A 19 6.53 7.79 -4.80
C GLY A 19 7.16 9.10 -4.31
N SER A 20 7.16 9.32 -3.00
CA SER A 20 7.71 10.50 -2.33
C SER A 20 8.01 10.17 -0.86
N ASN A 21 8.68 11.10 -0.17
CA ASN A 21 8.79 11.05 1.28
C ASN A 21 7.38 11.04 1.91
N PRO A 22 7.12 10.20 2.93
CA PRO A 22 5.85 10.20 3.63
C PRO A 22 5.57 11.54 4.32
N GLU A 23 4.31 11.96 4.31
CA GLU A 23 3.84 13.16 4.99
C GLU A 23 3.24 12.79 6.35
N VAL A 24 3.63 13.46 7.43
CA VAL A 24 3.07 13.24 8.77
C VAL A 24 2.29 14.49 9.19
N GLN A 25 1.02 14.31 9.55
CA GLN A 25 0.14 15.36 10.04
C GLN A 25 -0.24 15.07 11.49
N LYS A 26 -0.09 16.09 12.34
CA LYS A 26 -0.55 16.06 13.73
C LYS A 26 -1.90 16.75 13.83
N PHE A 27 -2.89 16.06 14.37
CA PHE A 27 -4.20 16.65 14.66
C PHE A 27 -4.24 17.17 16.09
N GLN A 28 -5.28 17.94 16.45
CA GLN A 28 -5.46 18.41 17.82
C GLN A 28 -5.58 17.21 18.77
N GLY A 29 -4.77 17.18 19.84
CA GLY A 29 -4.58 16.01 20.72
C GLY A 29 -3.35 15.18 20.32
N ASP A 30 -3.39 13.86 20.58
CA ASP A 30 -2.27 12.92 20.35
C ASP A 30 -2.39 12.13 19.04
N ALA A 31 -3.37 12.45 18.18
CA ALA A 31 -3.59 11.74 16.93
C ALA A 31 -2.58 12.15 15.85
N ASN A 32 -1.80 11.17 15.38
CA ASN A 32 -0.85 11.34 14.28
C ASN A 32 -1.28 10.50 13.07
N VAL A 33 -1.30 11.12 11.89
CA VAL A 33 -1.57 10.41 10.63
C VAL A 33 -0.37 10.53 9.70
N ALA A 34 0.13 9.38 9.24
CA ALA A 34 1.16 9.30 8.21
C ALA A 34 0.52 8.90 6.87
N LYS A 35 0.81 9.67 5.83
CA LYS A 35 0.34 9.46 4.45
C LYS A 35 1.49 9.00 3.58
N PHE A 36 1.29 7.89 2.87
CA PHE A 36 2.27 7.28 1.98
C PHE A 36 1.72 7.24 0.55
N SER A 37 2.53 7.61 -0.43
CA SER A 37 2.25 7.37 -1.85
C SER A 37 3.06 6.15 -2.29
N LEU A 38 2.41 5.11 -2.79
CA LEU A 38 3.01 3.83 -3.12
C LEU A 38 2.71 3.46 -4.57
N ALA A 39 3.77 3.34 -5.39
CA ALA A 39 3.69 2.93 -6.78
C ALA A 39 3.86 1.42 -6.88
N THR A 40 2.81 0.72 -7.33
CA THR A 40 2.81 -0.71 -7.63
C THR A 40 2.87 -0.95 -9.13
N THR A 41 3.50 -2.04 -9.54
CA THR A 41 3.47 -2.49 -10.94
C THR A 41 2.64 -3.77 -11.02
N GLU A 42 1.57 -3.73 -11.79
CA GLU A 42 0.72 -4.89 -12.08
C GLU A 42 1.04 -5.37 -13.50
N SER A 43 1.47 -6.64 -13.63
CA SER A 43 1.64 -7.30 -14.93
C SER A 43 0.40 -8.13 -15.20
N LEU A 44 -0.41 -7.69 -16.16
CA LEU A 44 -1.59 -8.42 -16.61
C LEU A 44 -1.19 -9.25 -17.84
N LYS A 45 -1.42 -10.56 -17.76
CA LYS A 45 -1.24 -11.46 -18.88
C LYS A 45 -2.58 -11.56 -19.63
N ASP A 46 -2.67 -10.89 -20.77
CA ASP A 46 -3.79 -11.11 -21.69
C ASP A 46 -3.60 -12.44 -22.44
N SER A 47 -4.71 -13.12 -22.72
CA SER A 47 -4.75 -14.42 -23.41
C SER A 47 -4.21 -14.38 -24.84
N ILE A 48 -3.93 -13.19 -25.38
CA ILE A 48 -3.51 -12.94 -26.77
C ILE A 48 -2.07 -12.40 -26.84
N GLN A 49 -1.19 -12.91 -25.96
CA GLN A 49 0.27 -12.93 -26.12
C GLN A 49 1.04 -11.64 -25.77
N GLU A 50 0.39 -10.55 -25.37
CA GLU A 50 1.08 -9.34 -24.90
C GLU A 50 0.87 -9.10 -23.40
N SER A 51 1.98 -9.09 -22.64
CA SER A 51 1.94 -8.74 -21.21
C SER A 51 1.83 -7.22 -21.05
N ARG A 52 0.71 -6.74 -20.53
CA ARG A 52 0.52 -5.32 -20.23
C ARG A 52 1.05 -5.01 -18.84
N THR A 53 2.04 -4.12 -18.78
CA THR A 53 2.57 -3.61 -17.51
C THR A 53 1.91 -2.28 -17.19
N ALA A 54 1.20 -2.20 -16.07
CA ALA A 54 0.58 -0.97 -15.60
C ALA A 54 1.19 -0.52 -14.27
N ARG A 55 1.60 0.75 -14.17
CA ARG A 55 1.95 1.38 -12.89
C ARG A 55 0.71 2.00 -12.28
N LYS A 56 0.43 1.68 -11.02
CA LYS A 56 -0.67 2.24 -10.25
C LYS A 56 -0.13 2.90 -8.99
N ALA A 57 -0.49 4.15 -8.77
CA ALA A 57 -0.23 4.83 -7.51
C ALA A 57 -1.38 4.54 -6.54
N LYS A 58 -1.06 4.26 -5.28
CA LYS A 58 -2.01 4.05 -4.19
C LYS A 58 -1.59 4.92 -3.01
N THR A 59 -2.56 5.56 -2.37
CA THR A 59 -2.34 6.35 -1.16
C THR A 59 -2.71 5.52 0.07
N LEU A 60 -1.81 5.40 1.03
CA LEU A 60 -2.05 4.70 2.29
C LEU A 60 -2.02 5.70 3.45
N TYR A 61 -2.90 5.50 4.42
CA TYR A 61 -2.97 6.29 5.65
C TYR A 61 -2.75 5.37 6.84
N LEU A 62 -1.81 5.72 7.71
CA LEU A 62 -1.56 5.05 8.98
C LEU A 62 -1.86 6.03 10.11
N SER A 63 -2.70 5.62 11.05
CA SER A 63 -2.97 6.36 12.29
C SER A 63 -2.53 5.52 13.49
N ALA A 64 -1.87 6.16 14.45
CA ALA A 64 -1.51 5.57 15.73
C ALA A 64 -2.10 6.40 16.88
#